data_AF-A0A7W1LA00-F1
#
_entry.id   AF-A0A7W1LA00-F1
#
_cell.length_a   1.000
_cell.length_b   1.000
_cell.length_c   1.000
_cell.angle_alpha   90.00
_cell.angle_beta   90.00
_cell.angle_gamma   90.00
#
_symmetry.space_group_name_H-M   'P 1'
#
loop_
_entity.id
_entity.type
_entity.pdbx_description
1 polymer ?
#
loop_
_entity_poly.entity_id
_entity_poly.type
_entity_poly.pdbx_seq_one_letter_code
_entity_poly.pdbx_strand_id
1 'polypeptide(L)' 'MFKFSLRFVIALMVLLSVYSSVTAQTVAFDVTRMDNSVEACTDFFQYANGNWVKKTEIP' A
#
# COMPACT_ATOMS: atom_id res chain seq x y z
N MET A 1 -20.98 -19.83 -32.33
CA MET A 1 -21.14 -19.90 -30.87
C MET A 1 -19.76 -20.09 -30.26
N PHE A 2 -19.17 -19.05 -29.68
CA PHE A 2 -17.85 -19.15 -29.03
C PHE A 2 -17.97 -20.05 -27.81
N LYS A 3 -17.41 -21.27 -27.87
CA LYS A 3 -17.28 -22.15 -26.71
C LYS A 3 -16.13 -21.62 -25.87
N PHE A 4 -16.42 -20.68 -24.98
CA PHE A 4 -15.41 -20.22 -24.03
C PHE A 4 -14.98 -21.40 -23.16
N SER A 5 -13.70 -21.78 -23.27
CA SER A 5 -13.10 -22.79 -22.40
C SER A 5 -13.14 -22.28 -20.97
N LEU A 6 -13.52 -23.14 -20.01
CA LEU A 6 -13.51 -22.83 -18.57
C LEU A 6 -12.17 -22.23 -18.12
N ARG A 7 -11.05 -22.66 -18.74
CA ARG A 7 -9.71 -22.13 -18.49
C ARG A 7 -9.58 -20.64 -18.82
N PHE A 8 -10.22 -20.20 -19.91
CA PHE A 8 -10.20 -18.80 -20.32
C PHE A 8 -10.99 -17.93 -19.34
N VAL A 9 -12.12 -18.42 -18.87
CA VAL A 9 -12.94 -17.72 -17.86
C VAL A 9 -12.18 -17.56 -16.55
N ILE A 10 -11.50 -18.61 -16.09
CA ILE A 10 -10.68 -18.57 -14.87
C ILE A 10 -9.52 -17.57 -15.04
N ALA A 11 -8.81 -17.60 -16.16
CA ALA A 11 -7.72 -16.67 -16.43
C ALA A 11 -8.19 -15.21 -16.42
N LEU A 12 -9.35 -14.93 -17.01
CA LEU A 12 -9.95 -13.60 -17.00
C LEU A 12 -10.35 -13.15 -15.59
N MET A 13 -10.91 -14.04 -14.77
CA MET A 13 -11.26 -13.73 -13.38
C MET A 13 -10.03 -13.41 -12.51
N VAL A 14 -8.92 -14.13 -12.70
CA VAL A 14 -7.65 -13.86 -12.01
C VAL A 14 -7.07 -12.50 -12.45
N LEU A 15 -7.13 -12.18 -13.74
CA LEU A 15 -6.67 -10.88 -14.24
C LEU A 15 -7.50 -9.73 -13.63
N LEU A 16 -8.82 -9.90 -13.56
CA LEU A 16 -9.70 -8.89 -13.00
C LEU A 16 -9.45 -8.67 -11.51
N SER A 17 -9.26 -9.74 -10.73
CA SER A 17 -9.02 -9.63 -9.29
C SER A 17 -7.71 -8.91 -8.97
N VAL A 18 -6.63 -9.21 -9.69
CA VAL A 18 -5.33 -8.53 -9.53
C VAL A 18 -5.45 -7.04 -9.88
N TYR A 19 -6.17 -6.71 -10.96
CA TYR A 19 -6.36 -5.31 -11.37
C TYR A 19 -7.09 -4.50 -10.30
N SER A 20 -8.15 -5.07 -9.70
CA SER A 20 -8.88 -4.42 -8.60
C SER A 20 -8.01 -4.19 -7.36
N SER A 21 -7.08 -5.08 -7.04
CA SER A 21 -6.18 -4.92 -5.90
C SER A 21 -5.14 -3.82 -6.11
N VAL A 22 -4.63 -3.63 -7.33
CA VAL A 22 -3.63 -2.59 -7.65
C VAL A 22 -4.22 -1.19 -7.50
N THR A 23 -5.50 -1.00 -7.84
CA THR A 23 -6.17 0.30 -7.76
C THR A 23 -6.88 0.56 -6.43
N ALA A 24 -6.77 -0.34 -5.45
CA ALA A 24 -7.50 -0.22 -4.19
C ALA A 24 -6.99 0.93 -3.31
N GLN A 25 -5.70 1.28 -3.41
CA GLN A 25 -5.10 2.37 -2.64
C GLN A 25 -5.37 3.71 -3.33
N THR A 26 -6.24 4.53 -2.75
CA THR A 26 -6.62 5.85 -3.29
C THR A 26 -5.75 6.99 -2.75
N VAL A 27 -5.05 6.78 -1.64
CA VAL A 27 -4.23 7.80 -0.97
C VAL A 27 -2.79 7.29 -0.86
N ALA A 28 -1.83 8.11 -1.29
CA ALA A 28 -0.41 7.81 -1.09
C ALA A 28 -0.05 7.80 0.41
N PHE A 29 1.05 7.14 0.76
CA PHE A 29 1.57 7.19 2.12
C PHE A 29 1.97 8.63 2.50
N ASP A 30 1.58 9.10 3.69
CA ASP A 30 1.92 10.44 4.19
C ASP A 30 3.37 10.50 4.67
N VAL A 31 4.28 10.82 3.76
CA VAL A 31 5.71 10.94 4.04
C VAL A 31 6.05 12.10 4.97
N THR A 32 5.13 13.03 5.23
CA THR A 32 5.39 14.18 6.13
C THR A 32 5.49 13.77 7.60
N ARG A 33 5.03 12.56 7.93
CA ARG A 33 5.11 11.96 9.28
C ARG A 33 6.44 11.24 9.55
N MET A 34 7.22 10.97 8.51
CA MET A 34 8.52 10.32 8.59
C MET A 34 9.61 11.30 9.06
N ASP A 35 10.60 10.81 9.80
CA ASP A 35 11.79 11.54 10.25
C ASP A 35 13.02 11.06 9.47
N ASN A 36 13.29 11.72 8.34
CA ASN A 36 14.43 11.40 7.47
C ASN A 36 15.80 11.77 8.05
N SER A 37 15.88 12.25 9.30
CA SER A 37 17.15 12.44 10.01
C SER A 37 17.65 11.18 10.70
N VAL A 38 16.84 10.12 10.74
CA VAL A 38 17.15 8.83 11.38
C VAL A 38 17.25 7.74 10.33
N GLU A 39 18.30 6.92 10.43
CA GLU A 39 18.47 5.78 9.53
C GLU A 39 17.43 4.69 9.80
N ALA A 40 16.73 4.28 8.74
CA ALA A 40 15.65 3.29 8.82
C ALA A 40 16.11 1.94 9.40
N CYS A 41 17.35 1.53 9.13
CA CYS A 41 17.92 0.28 9.64
C CYS A 41 18.43 0.37 11.09
N THR A 42 18.51 1.58 11.65
CA THR A 42 18.93 1.79 13.05
C THR A 42 17.70 1.88 13.96
N ASP A 43 16.71 2.70 13.58
CA ASP A 43 15.43 2.81 14.28
C ASP A 43 14.31 3.09 13.29
N PHE A 44 13.67 2.00 12.84
CA PHE A 44 12.59 2.10 11.86
C PHE A 44 11.34 2.78 12.43
N PHE A 45 11.09 2.66 13.75
CA PHE A 45 9.92 3.30 14.36
C PHE A 45 10.05 4.82 14.32
N GLN A 46 11.21 5.33 14.73
CA GLN A 46 11.49 6.77 14.67
C GLN A 46 11.57 7.27 13.23
N TYR A 47 12.22 6.54 12.31
CA TYR A 47 12.23 6.91 10.89
C TYR A 47 10.83 7.03 10.30
N ALA A 48 9.96 6.04 10.54
CA ALA A 48 8.62 6.04 9.96
C ALA A 48 7.65 7.05 10.63
N ASN A 49 7.80 7.32 11.93
CA ASN A 49 6.80 8.04 12.73
C ASN A 49 7.32 9.28 13.45
N GLY A 50 8.61 9.60 13.36
CA GLY A 50 9.25 10.57 14.25
C GLY A 50 8.65 11.98 14.18
N ASN A 51 8.20 12.42 13.00
CA ASN A 51 7.51 13.71 12.88
C ASN A 51 6.05 13.65 13.37
N TRP A 52 5.40 12.48 13.36
CA TRP A 52 4.10 12.30 14.00
C TRP A 52 4.22 12.46 15.52
N VAL A 53 5.19 11.78 16.14
CA VAL A 53 5.44 11.83 17.59
C VAL A 53 5.73 13.26 18.05
N LYS A 54 6.53 14.02 17.28
CA LYS A 54 6.87 15.42 17.61
C LYS A 54 5.67 16.39 17.58
N LYS A 55 4.63 16.09 16.79
CA LYS A 55 3.56 17.05 16.44
C LYS A 55 2.18 16.65 16.95
N THR A 56 2.01 15.42 17.42
CA THR A 56 0.69 14.87 17.77
C THR A 56 0.55 14.77 19.28
N GLU A 57 -0.50 15.38 19.81
CA GLU A 57 -0.86 15.30 21.23
C GLU A 57 -1.86 14.17 21.47
N ILE A 58 -1.74 13.48 22.60
CA ILE A 58 -2.71 12.46 23.02
C ILE A 58 -3.95 13.21 23.53
N PRO A 59 -5.17 12.90 23.02
CA PRO A 59 -6.41 13.53 23.48
C PRO A 59 -6.70 13.33 24.98
#